data_AF-A0A3N2KE79-F1
#
_entry.id   AF-A0A3N2KE79-F1
#
_cell.length_a   1.000
_cell.length_b   1.000
_cell.length_c   1.000
_cell.angle_alpha   90.00
_cell.angle_beta   90.00
_cell.angle_gamma   90.00
#
_symmetry.space_group_name_H-M   'P 1'
#
loop_
_entity.id
_entity.type
_entity.pdbx_description
1 polymer ?
#
loop_
_entity_poly.entity_id
_entity_poly.type
_entity_poly.pdbx_seq_one_letter_code
_entity_poly.pdbx_strand_id
1 'polypeptide(L)'
;MIMLKPILNIRMLLLALIVISISQTGTSQIVIDSKFKPLSYEELMMQAQAEAAYNAQMKQRFEQYQDEAYRRYNKQDWYGFLTYSNYALETGWYNSQLYYDRGVVYERLNNFKQAKKEYKKAKKKGYAYAERALEACKQHEKEYKRRMKNKRKK
;
A
#
# COMPACT_ATOMS: atom_id res chain seq x y z
N MET A 1 -60.83 -46.80 32.60
CA MET A 1 -59.65 -47.60 32.23
C MET A 1 -59.46 -47.55 30.72
N ILE A 2 -58.80 -46.51 30.21
CA ILE A 2 -58.17 -46.48 28.87
C ILE A 2 -56.90 -45.66 29.06
N MET A 3 -55.75 -46.34 29.15
CA MET A 3 -54.44 -45.73 29.12
C MET A 3 -54.07 -45.45 27.66
N LEU A 4 -54.02 -44.18 27.26
CA LEU A 4 -53.23 -43.76 26.10
C LEU A 4 -51.95 -43.11 26.61
N LYS A 5 -50.82 -43.81 26.42
CA LYS A 5 -49.48 -43.28 26.66
C LYS A 5 -49.22 -42.09 25.72
N PRO A 6 -48.77 -40.93 26.20
CA PRO A 6 -48.13 -39.97 25.32
C PRO A 6 -46.68 -40.42 25.10
N ILE A 7 -46.35 -40.68 23.84
CA ILE A 7 -45.01 -40.95 23.35
C ILE A 7 -44.17 -39.69 23.65
N LEU A 8 -43.33 -39.77 24.67
CA LEU A 8 -42.40 -38.70 25.03
C LEU A 8 -41.40 -38.53 23.89
N ASN A 9 -41.60 -37.51 23.08
CA ASN A 9 -40.84 -37.22 21.87
C ASN A 9 -39.36 -37.03 22.20
N ILE A 10 -38.47 -37.84 21.62
CA ILE A 10 -37.01 -37.80 21.82
C ILE A 10 -36.42 -36.41 21.50
N ARG A 11 -37.06 -35.64 20.60
CA ARG A 11 -36.72 -34.24 20.33
C ARG A 11 -36.93 -33.31 21.53
N MET A 12 -37.94 -33.58 22.35
CA MET A 12 -38.24 -32.79 23.56
C MET A 12 -37.25 -33.11 24.69
N LEU A 13 -36.78 -34.36 24.78
CA LEU A 13 -35.72 -34.76 25.72
C LEU A 13 -34.36 -34.18 25.33
N LEU A 14 -34.03 -34.13 24.03
CA LEU A 14 -32.82 -33.49 23.52
C LEU A 14 -32.82 -31.97 23.75
N LEU A 15 -33.98 -31.30 23.60
CA LEU A 15 -34.12 -29.88 23.90
C LEU A 15 -33.96 -29.59 25.40
N ALA A 16 -34.48 -30.44 26.29
CA ALA A 16 -34.33 -30.27 27.74
C ALA A 16 -32.87 -30.42 28.22
N LEU A 17 -32.08 -31.32 27.61
CA LEU A 17 -30.66 -31.49 27.93
C LEU A 17 -29.80 -30.28 27.48
N ILE A 18 -30.17 -29.62 26.39
CA ILE A 18 -29.46 -28.40 25.93
C ILE A 18 -29.68 -27.24 26.93
N VAL A 19 -30.87 -27.13 27.52
CA VAL A 19 -31.19 -26.02 28.46
C VAL A 19 -30.47 -26.18 29.81
N ILE A 20 -30.28 -27.40 30.31
CA ILE A 20 -29.56 -27.66 31.58
C ILE A 20 -28.06 -27.34 31.46
N SER A 21 -27.51 -27.34 30.24
CA SER A 21 -26.12 -26.95 29.96
C SER A 21 -25.86 -25.45 30.15
N ILE A 22 -26.90 -24.61 30.21
CA ILE A 22 -26.76 -23.15 30.29
C ILE A 22 -26.78 -22.67 31.76
N SER A 23 -27.14 -23.54 32.73
CA SER A 23 -27.45 -23.07 34.09
C SER A 23 -26.27 -22.88 35.04
N GLN A 24 -25.01 -23.18 34.70
CA GLN A 24 -23.86 -22.75 35.52
C GLN A 24 -22.57 -22.57 34.70
N THR A 25 -22.29 -21.36 34.24
CA THR A 25 -20.94 -20.78 34.42
C THR A 25 -21.13 -19.29 34.72
N GLY A 26 -20.50 -18.83 35.80
CA GLY A 26 -20.81 -17.57 36.46
C GLY A 26 -20.72 -16.38 35.53
N THR A 27 -21.34 -15.27 35.95
CA THR A 27 -20.99 -13.94 35.46
C THR A 27 -19.49 -13.74 35.69
N SER A 28 -18.68 -14.16 34.72
CA SER A 28 -17.33 -13.68 34.57
C SER A 28 -17.56 -12.22 34.23
N GLN A 29 -17.55 -11.36 35.23
CA GLN A 29 -17.23 -9.96 35.04
C GLN A 29 -16.02 -10.00 34.11
N ILE A 30 -16.17 -9.59 32.85
CA ILE A 30 -14.99 -9.34 32.03
C ILE A 30 -14.35 -8.15 32.73
N VAL A 31 -13.47 -8.43 33.69
CA VAL A 31 -12.56 -7.42 34.21
C VAL A 31 -11.71 -7.13 32.99
N ILE A 32 -12.10 -6.11 32.23
CA ILE A 32 -11.18 -5.42 31.33
C ILE A 32 -10.16 -4.83 32.32
N ASP A 33 -9.16 -5.63 32.69
CA ASP A 33 -7.97 -5.18 33.39
C ASP A 33 -7.19 -4.35 32.36
N SER A 34 -7.73 -3.17 32.05
CA SER A 34 -7.08 -2.18 31.20
C SER A 34 -5.91 -1.66 32.01
N LYS A 35 -4.81 -2.41 32.02
CA LYS A 35 -3.47 -1.99 32.45
C LYS A 35 -2.90 -0.96 31.47
N PHE A 36 -3.72 -0.03 31.03
CA PHE A 36 -3.31 1.11 30.22
C PHE A 36 -2.52 2.03 31.13
N LYS A 37 -1.19 1.89 31.10
CA LYS A 37 -0.28 2.87 31.67
C LYS A 37 0.06 3.85 30.54
N PRO A 38 -0.47 5.09 30.55
CA PRO A 38 -0.06 6.08 29.57
C PRO A 38 1.45 6.29 29.70
N LEU A 39 2.16 6.46 28.58
CA LEU A 39 3.57 6.83 28.63
C LEU A 39 3.71 8.10 29.50
N SER A 40 4.72 8.10 30.35
CA SER A 40 5.15 9.32 31.03
C SER A 40 5.60 10.37 30.01
N TYR A 41 5.60 11.63 30.43
CA TYR A 41 6.06 12.72 29.56
C TYR A 41 7.48 12.49 29.04
N GLU A 42 8.37 11.95 29.89
CA GLU A 42 9.75 11.61 29.51
C GLU A 42 9.80 10.52 28.43
N GLU A 43 9.04 9.43 28.60
CA GLU A 43 8.95 8.36 27.61
C GLU A 43 8.38 8.87 26.28
N LEU A 44 7.37 9.74 26.32
CA LEU A 44 6.79 10.37 25.12
C LEU A 44 7.83 11.22 24.38
N MET A 45 8.62 12.01 25.13
CA MET A 45 9.65 12.85 24.54
C MET A 45 10.79 12.03 23.95
N MET A 46 11.22 10.97 24.62
CA MET A 46 12.23 10.06 24.09
C MET A 46 11.74 9.37 22.81
N GLN A 47 10.49 8.91 22.77
CA GLN A 47 9.90 8.30 21.57
C GLN A 47 9.81 9.31 20.41
N ALA A 48 9.33 10.53 20.68
CA ALA A 48 9.24 11.58 19.66
C ALA A 48 10.62 11.94 19.09
N GLN A 49 11.66 12.01 19.94
CA GLN A 49 13.03 12.23 19.50
C GLN A 49 13.56 11.07 18.63
N ALA A 50 13.31 9.82 19.04
CA ALA A 50 13.71 8.64 18.27
C ALA A 50 13.02 8.60 16.89
N GLU A 51 11.72 8.88 16.84
CA GLU A 51 10.96 8.98 15.59
C GLU A 51 11.47 10.12 14.71
N ALA A 52 11.76 11.29 15.29
CA ALA A 52 12.33 12.42 14.56
C ALA A 52 13.70 12.09 13.96
N ALA A 53 14.58 11.43 14.74
CA ALA A 53 15.89 11.00 14.27
C ALA A 53 15.80 9.95 13.16
N TYR A 54 14.91 8.96 13.30
CA TYR A 54 14.64 7.97 12.26
C TYR A 54 14.11 8.62 10.98
N ASN A 55 13.15 9.53 11.09
CA ASN A 55 12.58 10.23 9.95
C ASN A 55 13.63 11.10 9.24
N ALA A 56 14.50 11.78 9.99
CA ALA A 56 15.62 12.53 9.44
C ALA A 56 16.59 11.62 8.68
N GLN A 57 16.93 10.45 9.25
CA GLN A 57 17.77 9.47 8.59
C GLN A 57 17.15 8.94 7.29
N MET A 58 15.85 8.62 7.29
CA MET A 58 15.15 8.15 6.09
C MET A 58 15.06 9.23 5.01
N LYS A 59 14.89 10.49 5.41
CA LYS A 59 14.93 11.64 4.50
C LYS A 59 16.31 11.81 3.86
N GLN A 60 17.37 11.69 4.64
CA GLN A 60 18.74 11.75 4.11
C GLN A 60 19.00 10.61 3.12
N ARG A 61 18.57 9.38 3.42
CA ARG A 61 18.68 8.25 2.49
C ARG A 61 17.89 8.49 1.20
N PHE A 62 16.69 9.06 1.30
CA PHE A 62 15.88 9.44 0.14
C PHE A 62 16.67 10.37 -0.79
N GLU A 63 17.25 11.43 -0.22
CA GLU A 63 18.02 12.43 -0.96
C GLU A 63 19.24 11.78 -1.63
N GLN A 64 19.99 10.95 -0.91
CA GLN A 64 21.14 10.23 -1.47
C GLN A 64 20.76 9.31 -2.65
N TYR A 65 19.69 8.54 -2.51
CA TYR A 65 19.22 7.67 -3.59
C TYR A 65 18.65 8.46 -4.77
N GLN A 66 18.00 9.59 -4.50
CA GLN A 66 17.53 10.49 -5.55
C GLN A 66 18.69 11.07 -6.36
N ASP A 67 19.73 11.54 -5.69
CA ASP A 67 20.92 12.08 -6.35
C ASP A 67 21.60 11.01 -7.22
N GLU A 68 21.72 9.79 -6.71
CA GLU A 68 22.25 8.68 -7.50
C GLU A 68 21.35 8.35 -8.69
N ALA A 69 20.03 8.36 -8.52
CA ALA A 69 19.10 8.17 -9.64
C ALA A 69 19.37 9.21 -10.74
N TYR A 70 19.46 10.50 -10.41
CA TYR A 70 19.75 11.53 -11.40
C TYR A 70 21.16 11.44 -11.99
N ARG A 71 22.16 10.96 -11.24
CA ARG A 71 23.47 10.60 -11.81
C ARG A 71 23.35 9.52 -12.88
N ARG A 72 22.50 8.49 -12.67
CA ARG A 72 22.19 7.47 -13.69
C ARG A 72 21.41 8.04 -14.86
N TYR A 73 20.44 8.92 -14.60
CA TYR A 73 19.69 9.62 -15.65
C TYR A 73 20.63 10.38 -16.59
N ASN A 74 21.57 11.14 -16.04
CA ASN A 74 22.54 11.94 -16.81
C ASN A 74 23.48 11.06 -17.64
N LYS A 75 23.75 9.84 -17.19
CA LYS A 75 24.50 8.82 -17.95
C LYS A 75 23.63 8.05 -18.95
N GLN A 76 22.35 8.39 -19.09
CA GLN A 76 21.36 7.66 -19.88
C GLN A 76 21.15 6.21 -19.43
N ASP A 77 21.54 5.89 -18.19
CA ASP A 77 21.30 4.60 -17.55
C ASP A 77 19.88 4.58 -16.98
N TRP A 78 18.92 4.25 -17.85
CA TRP A 78 17.49 4.23 -17.53
C TRP A 78 17.13 3.20 -16.48
N TYR A 79 17.77 2.03 -16.51
CA TYR A 79 17.54 0.99 -15.51
C TYR A 79 18.13 1.39 -14.16
N GLY A 80 19.35 1.94 -14.14
CA GLY A 80 19.94 2.51 -12.94
C GLY A 80 19.09 3.61 -12.32
N PHE A 81 18.53 4.53 -13.14
CA PHE A 81 17.60 5.53 -12.64
C PHE A 81 16.38 4.90 -11.97
N LEU A 82 15.76 3.89 -12.60
CA LEU A 82 14.60 3.22 -12.04
C LEU A 82 14.91 2.46 -10.74
N THR A 83 16.09 1.83 -10.65
CA THR A 83 16.57 1.14 -9.45
C THR A 83 16.75 2.11 -8.28
N TYR A 84 17.55 3.16 -8.44
CA TYR A 84 17.83 4.10 -7.35
C TYR A 84 16.62 4.95 -6.98
N SER A 85 15.77 5.31 -7.95
CA SER A 85 14.51 5.97 -7.62
C SER A 85 13.53 5.03 -6.90
N ASN A 86 13.64 3.71 -7.04
CA ASN A 86 12.87 2.76 -6.23
C ASN A 86 13.38 2.73 -4.79
N TYR A 87 14.70 2.65 -4.60
CA TYR A 87 15.32 2.73 -3.27
C TYR A 87 14.99 4.05 -2.55
N ALA A 88 14.93 5.16 -3.29
CA ALA A 88 14.46 6.42 -2.74
C ALA A 88 13.01 6.28 -2.23
N LEU A 89 12.09 5.81 -3.05
CA LEU A 89 10.68 5.69 -2.66
C LEU A 89 10.42 4.66 -1.54
N GLU A 90 11.30 3.67 -1.37
CA GLU A 90 11.25 2.68 -0.28
C GLU A 90 11.53 3.29 1.11
N THR A 91 12.13 4.48 1.20
CA THR A 91 12.31 5.19 2.47
C THR A 91 11.02 5.81 3.02
N GLY A 92 9.92 5.75 2.24
CA GLY A 92 8.64 6.39 2.56
C GLY A 92 8.56 7.87 2.15
N TRP A 93 9.69 8.51 1.85
CA TRP A 93 9.74 9.87 1.32
C TRP A 93 9.50 9.89 -0.19
N TYR A 94 8.97 11.00 -0.69
CA TYR A 94 8.72 11.20 -2.12
C TYR A 94 8.76 12.68 -2.48
N ASN A 95 8.95 12.96 -3.76
CA ASN A 95 8.54 14.23 -4.35
C ASN A 95 7.75 13.95 -5.63
N SER A 96 6.90 14.90 -6.03
CA SER A 96 5.98 14.72 -7.14
C SER A 96 6.71 14.65 -8.49
N GLN A 97 7.86 15.30 -8.60
CA GLN A 97 8.73 15.28 -9.78
C GLN A 97 9.37 13.91 -10.03
N LEU A 98 9.82 13.19 -8.99
CA LEU A 98 10.45 11.87 -9.13
C LEU A 98 9.50 10.86 -9.79
N TYR A 99 8.21 10.91 -9.46
CA TYR A 99 7.19 10.12 -10.15
C TYR A 99 7.02 10.54 -11.61
N TYR A 100 7.11 11.83 -11.93
CA TYR A 100 7.05 12.30 -13.30
C TYR A 100 8.26 11.80 -14.11
N ASP A 101 9.47 11.93 -13.57
CA ASP A 101 10.70 11.52 -14.25
C ASP A 101 10.79 10.00 -14.42
N ARG A 102 10.30 9.21 -13.46
CA ARG A 102 10.06 7.76 -13.64
C ARG A 102 9.12 7.48 -14.80
N GLY A 103 8.06 8.27 -14.96
CA GLY A 103 7.17 8.22 -16.12
C GLY A 103 7.92 8.40 -17.44
N VAL A 104 8.75 9.44 -17.52
CA VAL A 104 9.59 9.75 -18.70
C VAL A 104 10.53 8.59 -19.00
N VAL A 105 11.22 8.05 -18.00
CA VAL A 105 12.15 6.93 -18.18
C VAL A 105 11.43 5.66 -18.65
N TYR A 106 10.26 5.35 -18.11
CA TYR A 106 9.47 4.23 -18.63
C TYR A 106 9.01 4.43 -20.09
N GLU A 107 8.71 5.66 -20.52
CA GLU A 107 8.43 5.93 -21.94
C GLU A 107 9.64 5.70 -22.83
N ARG A 108 10.84 6.11 -22.40
CA ARG A 108 12.10 5.85 -23.13
C ARG A 108 12.35 4.36 -23.31
N LEU A 109 11.93 3.55 -22.35
CA LEU A 109 11.98 2.08 -22.39
C LEU A 109 10.79 1.45 -23.13
N ASN A 110 9.93 2.24 -23.79
CA ASN A 110 8.68 1.81 -24.43
C ASN A 110 7.71 1.08 -23.49
N ASN A 111 7.85 1.25 -22.17
CA ASN A 111 6.97 0.68 -21.17
C ASN A 111 5.83 1.65 -20.82
N PHE A 112 4.97 1.90 -21.80
CA PHE A 112 3.84 2.84 -21.68
C PHE A 112 2.90 2.53 -20.52
N LYS A 113 2.75 1.25 -20.14
CA LYS A 113 1.88 0.86 -19.01
C LYS A 113 2.41 1.43 -17.70
N GLN A 114 3.71 1.29 -17.43
CA GLN A 114 4.32 1.82 -16.21
C GLN A 114 4.46 3.35 -16.29
N ALA A 115 4.81 3.91 -17.45
CA ALA A 115 4.87 5.35 -17.64
C ALA A 115 3.57 6.06 -17.21
N LYS A 116 2.43 5.60 -17.72
CA LYS A 116 1.11 6.14 -17.35
C LYS A 116 0.79 5.98 -15.86
N LYS A 117 1.25 4.90 -15.21
CA LYS A 117 1.07 4.71 -13.76
C LYS A 117 1.86 5.76 -12.98
N GLU A 118 3.11 5.98 -13.35
CA GLU A 118 3.97 6.96 -12.67
C GLU A 118 3.47 8.39 -12.90
N TYR A 119 3.04 8.78 -14.10
CA TYR A 119 2.40 10.09 -14.33
C TYR A 119 1.11 10.28 -13.53
N LYS A 120 0.28 9.24 -13.38
CA LYS A 120 -0.91 9.32 -12.51
C LYS A 120 -0.52 9.56 -11.04
N LYS A 121 0.55 8.93 -10.56
CA LYS A 121 1.08 9.21 -9.21
C LYS A 121 1.58 10.64 -9.11
N ALA A 122 2.35 11.12 -10.08
CA ALA A 122 2.83 12.51 -10.13
C ALA A 122 1.69 13.53 -10.11
N LYS A 123 0.62 13.30 -10.90
CA LYS A 123 -0.61 14.10 -10.89
C LYS A 123 -1.26 14.09 -9.51
N LYS A 124 -1.45 12.92 -8.91
CA LYS A 124 -2.04 12.77 -7.57
C LYS A 124 -1.23 13.51 -6.49
N LYS A 125 0.08 13.63 -6.68
CA LYS A 125 1.00 14.37 -5.81
C LYS A 125 1.18 15.84 -6.20
N GLY A 126 0.39 16.37 -7.13
CA GLY A 126 0.36 17.80 -7.46
C GLY A 126 1.43 18.27 -8.46
N TYR A 127 2.06 17.37 -9.23
CA TYR A 127 3.00 17.81 -10.27
C TYR A 127 2.26 18.42 -11.46
N ALA A 128 2.47 19.72 -11.71
CA ALA A 128 1.70 20.51 -12.67
C ALA A 128 1.70 19.94 -14.10
N TYR A 129 2.82 19.37 -14.54
CA TYR A 129 2.98 18.86 -15.91
C TYR A 129 2.50 17.42 -16.10
N ALA A 130 2.08 16.74 -15.03
CA ALA A 130 1.77 15.31 -15.07
C ALA A 130 0.55 14.97 -15.94
N GLU A 131 -0.48 15.83 -15.97
CA GLU A 131 -1.66 15.58 -16.79
C GLU A 131 -1.33 15.62 -18.28
N ARG A 132 -0.61 16.67 -18.71
CA ARG A 132 -0.17 16.81 -20.10
C ARG A 132 0.70 15.63 -20.52
N ALA A 133 1.64 15.21 -19.67
CA ALA A 133 2.50 14.08 -19.96
C ALA A 133 1.74 12.75 -20.01
N LEU A 134 0.74 12.56 -19.15
CA LEU A 134 -0.14 11.39 -19.20
C LEU A 134 -0.88 11.29 -20.54
N GLU A 135 -1.42 12.41 -21.04
CA GLU A 135 -2.09 12.44 -22.36
C GLU A 135 -1.11 12.23 -23.51
N ALA A 136 0.06 12.89 -23.46
CA ALA A 136 1.12 12.71 -24.47
C ALA A 136 1.57 11.23 -24.54
N CYS A 137 1.76 10.59 -23.39
CA CYS A 137 2.13 9.18 -23.29
C CYS A 137 1.09 8.25 -23.96
N LYS A 138 -0.21 8.55 -23.83
CA LYS A 138 -1.27 7.77 -24.51
C LYS A 138 -1.18 7.90 -26.02
N GLN A 139 -0.88 9.08 -26.56
CA GLN A 139 -0.74 9.26 -28.01
C GLN A 139 0.53 8.58 -28.52
N HIS A 140 1.63 8.74 -27.79
CA HIS A 140 2.90 8.08 -28.10
C HIS A 140 2.74 6.54 -28.15
N GLU A 141 2.02 5.94 -27.19
CA GLU A 141 1.71 4.50 -27.21
C GLU A 141 0.95 4.07 -28.46
N LYS A 142 -0.06 4.85 -28.89
CA LYS A 142 -0.85 4.54 -30.11
C LYS A 142 0.03 4.59 -31.35
N GLU A 143 0.86 5.63 -31.48
CA GLU A 143 1.78 5.76 -32.60
C GLU A 143 2.80 4.64 -32.64
N TYR A 144 3.39 4.29 -31.50
CA TYR A 144 4.32 3.18 -31.37
C TYR A 144 3.68 1.87 -31.85
N LYS A 145 2.46 1.57 -31.38
CA LYS A 145 1.70 0.38 -31.83
C LYS A 145 1.44 0.38 -33.33
N ARG A 146 1.06 1.54 -33.91
CA ARG A 146 0.87 1.69 -35.36
C ARG A 146 2.16 1.43 -36.14
N ARG A 147 3.28 2.00 -35.70
CA ARG A 147 4.61 1.80 -36.32
C ARG A 147 5.01 0.33 -36.27
N MET A 148 4.83 -0.33 -35.13
CA MET A 148 5.15 -1.76 -34.97
C MET A 148 4.24 -2.66 -35.83
N LYS A 149 2.95 -2.33 -35.96
CA LYS A 149 2.03 -3.03 -36.87
C LYS A 149 2.48 -2.91 -38.32
N ASN A 150 2.90 -1.72 -38.75
CA ASN A 150 3.36 -1.49 -40.11
C ASN A 150 4.69 -2.21 -40.41
N LYS A 151 5.62 -2.28 -39.44
CA LYS A 151 6.86 -3.05 -39.59
C LYS A 151 6.63 -4.55 -39.78
N ARG A 152 5.59 -5.12 -39.16
CA ARG A 152 5.23 -6.54 -39.30
C ARG A 152 4.55 -6.89 -40.62
N LYS A 153 4.07 -5.88 -41.35
CA LYS A 153 3.40 -6.03 -42.65
C LYS A 153 4.37 -5.87 -43.84
N LYS A 154 5.59 -5.42 -43.58
CA LYS A 154 6.68 -5.35 -44.54
C LYS A 154 7.57 -6.57 -44.34
#